data_AF-A0A6L5QUN9-F1
#
_entry.id   AF-A0A6L5QUN9-F1
#
_cell.length_a   1.000
_cell.length_b   1.000
_cell.length_c   1.000
_cell.angle_alpha   90.00
_cell.angle_beta   90.00
_cell.angle_gamma   90.00
#
_symmetry.space_group_name_H-M   'P 1'
#
loop_
_entity.id
_entity.type
_entity.pdbx_description
1 polymer ?
#
loop_
_entity_poly.entity_id
_entity_poly.type
_entity_poly.pdbx_seq_one_letter_code
_entity_poly.pdbx_strand_id
1 'polypeptide(L)'
;MNSSEFNQKIDDTLLVIEDAIEALIQETDMDLDYETSSGILTISLGAGGKLILNRQAPVQQLWLAAKSGGYHLDWKNDDWYSDRDHESLHDLFNRVFTEQTGIKANFQFDY
;
A
#
# COMPACT_ATOMS: atom_id res chain seq x y z
N MET A 1 3.55 -13.65 15.06
CA MET A 1 2.26 -12.93 15.02
C MET A 1 1.15 -13.95 14.94
N ASN A 2 0.14 -13.85 15.80
CA ASN A 2 -1.07 -14.68 15.69
C ASN A 2 -2.04 -14.10 14.63
N SER A 3 -3.10 -14.82 14.27
CA SER A 3 -4.02 -14.38 13.21
C SER A 3 -4.77 -13.08 13.54
N SER A 4 -5.10 -12.83 14.81
CA SER A 4 -5.77 -11.60 15.23
C SER A 4 -4.83 -10.40 15.13
N GLU A 5 -3.59 -10.55 15.61
CA GLU A 5 -2.55 -9.52 15.50
C GLU A 5 -2.27 -9.21 14.02
N PHE A 6 -2.18 -10.23 13.16
CA PHE A 6 -1.99 -10.03 11.73
C PHE A 6 -3.13 -9.25 11.08
N ASN A 7 -4.38 -9.61 11.38
CA ASN A 7 -5.53 -8.91 10.83
C ASN A 7 -5.54 -7.44 11.25
N GLN A 8 -5.30 -7.17 12.54
CA GLN A 8 -5.23 -5.81 13.06
C GLN A 8 -4.11 -5.02 12.38
N LYS A 9 -2.90 -5.59 12.24
CA LYS A 9 -1.78 -4.91 11.56
C LYS A 9 -2.10 -4.59 10.10
N ILE A 10 -2.79 -5.47 9.39
CA ILE A 10 -3.26 -5.18 8.03
C ILE A 10 -4.28 -4.03 8.07
N ASP A 11 -5.29 -4.08 8.95
CA ASP A 11 -6.31 -3.04 9.03
C ASP A 11 -5.69 -1.65 9.31
N ASP A 12 -4.77 -1.59 10.29
CA ASP A 12 -4.03 -0.37 10.63
C ASP A 12 -3.21 0.14 9.43
N THR A 13 -2.55 -0.78 8.72
CA THR A 13 -1.72 -0.43 7.55
C THR A 13 -2.56 0.14 6.40
N LEU A 14 -3.72 -0.49 6.12
CA LEU A 14 -4.61 -0.01 5.05
C LEU A 14 -5.18 1.37 5.40
N LEU A 15 -5.57 1.59 6.66
CA LEU A 15 -6.08 2.88 7.13
C LEU A 15 -5.03 4.00 6.98
N VAL A 16 -3.78 3.75 7.35
CA VAL A 16 -2.68 4.73 7.19
C VAL A 16 -2.45 5.09 5.72
N ILE A 17 -2.58 4.12 4.81
CA ILE A 17 -2.44 4.38 3.36
C ILE A 17 -3.64 5.18 2.85
N GLU A 18 -4.86 4.85 3.28
CA GLU A 18 -6.08 5.61 2.94
C GLU A 18 -5.94 7.09 3.36
N ASP A 19 -5.56 7.35 4.61
CA ASP A 19 -5.35 8.70 5.12
C ASP A 19 -4.30 9.46 4.30
N ALA A 20 -3.22 8.78 3.89
CA ALA A 20 -2.15 9.39 3.10
C ALA A 20 -2.58 9.70 1.65
N ILE A 21 -3.44 8.86 1.05
CA ILE A 21 -4.03 9.11 -0.28
C ILE A 21 -5.06 10.24 -0.20
N GLU A 22 -5.91 10.25 0.83
CA GLU A 22 -6.88 11.31 1.09
C GLU A 22 -6.20 12.67 1.24
N ALA A 23 -5.11 12.75 2.02
CA ALA A 23 -4.31 13.97 2.14
C ALA A 23 -3.77 14.43 0.78
N LEU A 24 -3.27 13.51 -0.05
CA LEU A 24 -2.77 13.84 -1.38
C LEU A 24 -3.87 14.34 -2.33
N ILE A 25 -5.08 13.77 -2.25
CA ILE A 25 -6.27 14.25 -2.99
C ILE A 25 -6.60 15.70 -2.60
N GLN A 26 -6.49 16.05 -1.32
CA GLN A 26 -6.79 17.41 -0.85
C GLN A 26 -5.71 18.42 -1.22
N GLU A 27 -4.45 17.99 -1.33
CA GLU A 27 -3.31 18.86 -1.64
C GLU A 27 -3.03 19.02 -3.14
N THR A 28 -3.61 18.17 -3.98
CA THR A 28 -3.31 18.13 -5.43
C THR A 28 -4.56 17.99 -6.28
N ASP A 29 -4.54 18.52 -7.50
CA ASP A 29 -5.61 18.29 -8.50
C ASP A 29 -5.46 16.93 -9.22
N MET A 30 -4.81 15.94 -8.60
CA MET A 30 -4.64 14.62 -9.20
C MET A 30 -5.99 13.88 -9.24
N ASP A 31 -6.24 13.19 -10.35
CA ASP A 31 -7.39 12.28 -10.50
C ASP A 31 -7.15 10.98 -9.73
N LEU A 32 -7.16 11.08 -8.40
CA LEU A 32 -7.00 9.98 -7.46
C LEU A 32 -8.33 9.63 -6.81
N ASP A 33 -8.54 8.34 -6.57
CA ASP A 33 -9.68 7.80 -5.83
C ASP A 33 -9.25 6.50 -5.14
N TYR A 34 -9.95 6.11 -4.08
CA TYR A 34 -9.71 4.82 -3.41
C TYR A 34 -10.99 4.17 -2.91
N GLU A 35 -10.98 2.84 -2.91
CA GLU A 35 -12.06 2.02 -2.34
C GLU A 35 -11.46 0.92 -1.48
N THR A 36 -12.06 0.70 -0.30
CA THR A 36 -11.67 -0.40 0.59
C THR A 36 -12.84 -1.34 0.84
N SER A 37 -12.59 -2.63 0.63
CA SER A 37 -13.57 -3.68 0.85
C SER A 37 -12.91 -4.98 1.25
N SER A 38 -13.34 -5.54 2.38
CA SER A 38 -12.95 -6.90 2.81
C SER A 38 -11.44 -7.15 2.88
N GLY A 39 -10.66 -6.16 3.34
CA GLY A 39 -9.20 -6.23 3.41
C GLY A 39 -8.48 -6.07 2.07
N ILE A 40 -9.16 -5.46 1.09
CA ILE A 40 -8.60 -5.04 -0.19
C ILE A 40 -8.76 -3.52 -0.28
N LEU A 41 -7.66 -2.79 -0.44
CA LEU A 41 -7.62 -1.38 -0.75
C LEU A 41 -7.22 -1.22 -2.22
N THR A 42 -8.08 -0.61 -3.03
CA THR A 42 -7.84 -0.32 -4.43
C THR A 42 -7.72 1.19 -4.62
N ILE A 43 -6.57 1.64 -5.09
CA ILE A 43 -6.27 3.06 -5.34
C ILE A 43 -6.23 3.27 -6.85
N SER A 44 -7.12 4.10 -7.36
CA SER A 44 -7.14 4.55 -8.75
C SER A 44 -6.23 5.75 -8.92
N LEU A 45 -5.31 5.67 -9.87
CA LEU A 45 -4.30 6.69 -10.16
C LEU A 45 -4.59 7.46 -11.46
N GLY A 46 -5.87 7.57 -11.84
CA GLY A 46 -6.30 8.09 -13.15
C GLY A 46 -5.62 7.35 -14.30
N ALA A 47 -4.92 8.10 -15.17
CA ALA A 47 -4.12 7.53 -16.28
C ALA A 47 -3.00 6.58 -15.80
N GLY A 48 -2.57 6.71 -14.53
CA GLY A 48 -1.60 5.86 -13.88
C GLY A 48 -2.06 4.42 -13.64
N GLY A 49 -3.36 4.11 -13.82
CA GLY A 49 -3.92 2.77 -13.61
C GLY A 49 -4.34 2.58 -12.16
N LYS A 50 -4.01 1.42 -11.56
CA LYS A 50 -4.37 1.10 -10.17
C LYS A 50 -3.16 0.62 -9.38
N LEU A 51 -3.21 0.87 -8.08
CA LEU A 51 -2.46 0.11 -7.06
C LEU A 51 -3.49 -0.67 -6.24
N ILE A 52 -3.21 -1.92 -5.94
CA ILE A 52 -4.12 -2.76 -5.16
C ILE A 52 -3.34 -3.39 -4.02
N LEU A 53 -3.75 -3.09 -2.79
CA LEU A 53 -3.25 -3.75 -1.59
C LEU A 53 -4.27 -4.75 -1.10
N ASN A 54 -3.85 -5.98 -0.80
CA ASN A 54 -4.76 -7.02 -0.34
C ASN A 54 -4.16 -7.89 0.76
N ARG A 55 -4.99 -8.21 1.76
CA ARG A 55 -4.69 -9.17 2.82
C ARG A 55 -4.53 -10.59 2.25
N GLN A 56 -3.49 -11.30 2.70
CA GLN A 56 -3.32 -12.73 2.43
C GLN A 56 -3.16 -13.52 3.74
N ALA A 57 -4.28 -13.76 4.42
CA ALA A 57 -4.33 -14.41 5.73
C ALA A 57 -3.68 -15.81 5.79
N PRO A 58 -3.80 -16.71 4.79
CA PRO A 58 -3.17 -18.03 4.85
C PRO A 58 -1.65 -18.00 4.95
N VAL A 59 -1.02 -16.96 4.39
CA VAL A 59 0.45 -16.79 4.37
C VAL A 59 0.91 -15.64 5.26
N GLN A 60 -0.02 -14.93 5.93
CA GLN A 60 0.24 -13.75 6.75
C GLN A 60 1.05 -12.66 6.03
N GLN A 61 0.67 -12.36 4.79
CA GLN A 61 1.32 -11.32 3.98
C GLN A 61 0.35 -10.19 3.60
N LEU A 62 0.92 -9.01 3.37
CA LEU A 62 0.30 -7.93 2.61
C LEU A 62 0.81 -8.02 1.18
N TRP A 63 -0.07 -8.05 0.19
CA TRP A 63 0.32 -8.02 -1.21
C TRP A 63 0.03 -6.65 -1.81
N LEU A 64 0.93 -6.17 -2.66
CA LEU A 64 0.76 -4.96 -3.47
C LEU A 64 0.86 -5.33 -4.95
N ALA A 65 -0.18 -5.06 -5.72
CA ALA A 65 -0.17 -5.14 -7.17
C ALA A 65 -0.02 -3.76 -7.79
N ALA A 66 0.97 -3.62 -8.66
CA ALA A 66 1.28 -2.42 -9.44
C ALA A 66 1.50 -2.79 -10.92
N LYS A 67 1.55 -1.79 -11.81
CA LYS A 67 1.90 -1.99 -13.23
C LYS A 67 3.27 -2.64 -13.39
N SER A 68 4.22 -2.38 -12.49
CA SER A 68 5.57 -2.97 -12.52
C SER A 68 5.61 -4.41 -11.98
N GLY A 69 4.55 -4.91 -11.35
CA GLY A 69 4.45 -6.30 -10.89
C GLY A 69 3.66 -6.47 -9.60
N GLY A 70 3.68 -7.70 -9.08
CA GLY A 70 3.17 -8.03 -7.75
C GLY A 70 4.31 -8.15 -6.73
N TYR A 71 4.07 -7.66 -5.53
CA TYR A 71 5.01 -7.64 -4.42
C TYR A 71 4.35 -8.25 -3.19
N HIS A 72 5.07 -9.12 -2.48
CA HIS A 72 4.58 -9.77 -1.27
C HIS A 72 5.40 -9.29 -0.09
N LEU A 73 4.74 -8.79 0.93
CA LEU A 73 5.38 -8.18 2.08
C LEU A 73 5.11 -8.99 3.34
N ASP A 74 6.17 -9.28 4.08
CA ASP A 74 6.13 -9.88 5.41
C ASP A 74 6.26 -8.79 6.48
N TRP A 75 5.55 -8.93 7.61
CA TRP A 75 5.75 -8.08 8.77
C TRP A 75 7.04 -8.44 9.53
N LYS A 76 8.02 -7.52 9.57
CA LYS A 76 9.32 -7.69 10.24
C LYS A 76 9.78 -6.35 10.81
N ASN A 77 10.34 -6.34 12.02
CA ASN A 77 10.89 -5.13 12.66
C ASN A 77 9.93 -3.92 12.63
N ASP A 78 8.67 -4.17 12.95
CA ASP A 78 7.59 -3.17 13.01
C ASP A 78 7.25 -2.48 11.68
N ASP A 79 7.58 -3.11 10.55
CA ASP A 79 7.21 -2.64 9.21
C ASP A 79 7.02 -3.84 8.24
N TRP A 80 6.50 -3.55 7.05
CA TRP A 80 6.29 -4.50 5.97
C TRP A 80 7.48 -4.49 5.00
N TYR A 81 8.08 -5.66 4.76
CA TYR A 81 9.23 -5.80 3.87
C TYR A 81 8.97 -6.83 2.78
N SER A 82 9.34 -6.48 1.55
CA SER A 82 9.28 -7.37 0.41
C SER A 82 10.13 -8.63 0.62
N ASP A 83 9.53 -9.78 0.35
CA ASP A 83 10.19 -11.09 0.49
C ASP A 83 11.30 -11.32 -0.55
N ARG A 84 11.28 -10.54 -1.65
CA ARG A 84 12.21 -10.69 -2.78
C ARG A 84 13.42 -9.78 -2.72
N ASP A 85 13.19 -8.48 -2.46
CA ASP A 85 14.21 -7.43 -2.57
C ASP A 85 14.45 -6.69 -1.24
N HIS A 86 13.75 -7.07 -0.17
CA HIS A 86 13.88 -6.47 1.17
C HIS A 86 13.61 -4.96 1.21
N GLU A 87 12.89 -4.44 0.21
CA GLU A 87 12.39 -3.07 0.18
C GLU A 87 11.25 -2.93 1.21
N SER A 88 11.22 -1.82 1.94
CA SER A 88 10.12 -1.50 2.86
C SER A 88 8.85 -1.15 2.09
N LEU A 89 7.68 -1.27 2.72
CA LEU A 89 6.41 -0.83 2.11
C LEU A 89 6.45 0.67 1.79
N HIS A 90 7.04 1.48 2.66
CA HIS A 90 7.25 2.90 2.41
C HIS A 90 8.00 3.14 1.08
N ASP A 91 9.16 2.51 0.91
CA ASP A 91 10.02 2.74 -0.26
C ASP A 91 9.36 2.17 -1.52
N LEU A 92 8.82 0.95 -1.42
CA LEU A 92 8.12 0.28 -2.49
C LEU A 92 6.92 1.10 -2.97
N PHE A 93 6.07 1.58 -2.06
CA PHE A 93 4.85 2.32 -2.39
C PHE A 93 5.19 3.65 -3.07
N ASN A 94 6.12 4.44 -2.51
CA ASN A 94 6.57 5.69 -3.10
C ASN A 94 7.16 5.48 -4.50
N ARG A 95 7.95 4.41 -4.68
CA ARG A 95 8.54 4.06 -5.97
C ARG A 95 7.48 3.70 -7.00
N VAL A 96 6.59 2.74 -6.73
CA VAL A 96 5.59 2.31 -7.72
C VAL A 96 4.55 3.39 -8.01
N PHE A 97 4.21 4.21 -7.00
CA PHE A 97 3.36 5.38 -7.21
C PHE A 97 4.02 6.35 -8.19
N THR A 98 5.28 6.72 -7.93
CA THR A 98 6.04 7.64 -8.80
C THR A 98 6.21 7.07 -10.21
N GLU A 99 6.50 5.78 -10.35
CA GLU A 99 6.60 5.09 -11.64
C GLU A 99 5.29 5.18 -12.45
N GLN A 100 4.13 5.11 -11.79
CA GLN A 100 2.83 5.10 -12.45
C GLN A 100 2.24 6.48 -12.72
N THR A 101 2.49 7.45 -11.84
CA THR A 101 1.92 8.81 -11.93
C THR A 101 2.89 9.82 -12.54
N GLY A 102 4.20 9.55 -12.49
CA GLY A 102 5.25 10.51 -12.80
C GLY A 102 5.42 11.59 -11.73
N ILE A 103 4.68 11.52 -10.62
CA ILE A 103 4.68 12.51 -9.54
C ILE A 103 5.42 11.93 -8.34
N LYS A 104 6.40 12.70 -7.85
CA LYS A 104 7.09 12.37 -6.61
C LYS A 104 6.22 12.79 -5.43
N ALA A 105 5.54 11.82 -4.84
CA ALA A 105 4.97 11.93 -3.51
C ALA A 105 5.98 11.42 -2.48
N ASN A 106 5.81 11.82 -1.21
CA ASN A 106 6.57 11.29 -0.09
C ASN A 106 5.59 10.83 0.99
N PHE A 107 4.96 9.69 0.75
CA PHE A 107 4.07 9.06 1.73
C PHE A 107 4.89 8.64 2.93
N GLN A 108 4.45 8.99 4.14
CA GLN A 108 4.99 8.49 5.40
C GLN A 108 3.93 7.60 6.04
N PHE A 109 4.32 6.42 6.49
CA PHE A 109 3.42 5.47 7.12
C PHE A 109 3.89 5.23 8.56
N ASP A 110 3.18 5.83 9.51
CA ASP A 110 3.43 5.64 10.94
C ASP A 110 2.35 4.70 11.50
N TYR A 111 2.76 3.51 12.00
CA TYR A 111 1.89 2.43 12.49
C TYR A 111 1.83 2.32 14.02
#